data_AF-A0A972U3T4-F1
#
_entry.id   AF-A0A972U3T4-F1
#
_cell.length_a   1.000
_cell.length_b   1.000
_cell.length_c   1.000
_cell.angle_alpha   90.00
_cell.angle_beta   90.00
_cell.angle_gamma   90.00
#
_symmetry.space_group_name_H-M   'P 1'
#
loop_
_entity.id
_entity.type
_entity.pdbx_description
1 polymer ?
#
loop_
_entity_poly.entity_id
_entity_poly.type
_entity_poly.pdbx_seq_one_letter_code
_entity_poly.pdbx_strand_id
1 'polypeptide(L)'
;MPSEPTKRVSPADAADSAETGDAAIAANAPAMTMRQARMLDLRIYISAMFFIFGTTVTVMGISPSEAQLERAAGVNINLWAGLAMLGLSAVMGVWAFVSPPELPAADSSDPDMPDLP
;
A
#
# COMPACT_ATOMS: atom_id res chain seq x y z
N MET A 1 41.43 47.91 3.31
CA MET A 1 40.43 46.88 2.98
C MET A 1 41.16 45.54 2.85
N PRO A 2 41.27 44.74 3.92
CA PRO A 2 41.76 43.37 3.82
C PRO A 2 40.72 42.55 3.04
N SER A 3 41.09 42.04 1.88
CA SER A 3 40.27 41.11 1.10
C SER A 3 40.19 39.77 1.84
N GLU A 4 39.00 39.41 2.33
CA GLU A 4 38.70 38.07 2.82
C GLU A 4 39.07 37.04 1.75
N PRO A 5 39.89 36.02 2.07
CA PRO A 5 40.11 34.93 1.15
C PRO A 5 38.80 34.15 1.07
N THR A 6 38.12 34.24 -0.08
CA THR A 6 36.98 33.39 -0.41
C THR A 6 37.43 31.93 -0.33
N LYS A 7 37.14 31.29 0.79
CA LYS A 7 37.38 29.86 1.03
C LYS A 7 36.55 29.10 -0.01
N ARG A 8 37.18 28.72 -1.13
CA ARG A 8 36.56 27.81 -2.10
C ARG A 8 36.33 26.50 -1.38
N VAL A 9 35.06 26.21 -1.12
CA VAL A 9 34.62 24.90 -0.62
C VAL A 9 35.11 23.87 -1.63
N SER A 10 35.92 22.91 -1.17
CA SER A 10 36.51 21.89 -2.04
C SER A 10 35.41 20.96 -2.54
N PRO A 11 35.46 20.45 -3.79
CA PRO A 11 34.50 19.46 -4.29
C PRO A 11 34.39 18.23 -3.38
N ALA A 12 35.48 17.90 -2.67
CA ALA A 12 35.52 16.83 -1.68
C ALA A 12 34.69 17.14 -0.42
N ASP A 13 34.70 18.39 0.06
CA ASP A 13 33.93 18.80 1.25
C ASP A 13 32.42 18.79 0.97
N ALA A 14 32.03 19.11 -0.27
CA ALA A 14 30.64 19.08 -0.72
C ALA A 14 30.11 17.64 -0.89
N ALA A 15 30.95 16.71 -1.35
CA ALA A 15 30.60 15.30 -1.47
C ALA A 15 30.43 14.64 -0.09
N ASP A 16 31.34 14.91 0.85
CA ASP A 16 31.27 14.42 2.24
C ASP A 16 30.02 14.93 2.97
N SER A 17 29.66 16.19 2.74
CA SER A 17 28.45 16.79 3.31
C SER A 17 27.15 16.22 2.71
N ALA A 18 27.17 15.84 1.43
CA ALA A 18 26.04 15.21 0.75
C ALA A 18 25.86 13.75 1.17
N GLU A 19 26.96 13.00 1.29
CA GLU A 19 26.95 11.60 1.74
C GLU A 19 26.53 11.48 3.21
N THR A 20 27.02 12.38 4.07
CA THR A 20 26.59 12.48 5.47
C THR A 20 25.11 12.88 5.60
N GLY A 21 24.64 13.76 4.72
CA GLY A 21 23.23 14.17 4.64
C GLY A 21 22.33 13.01 4.24
N ASP A 22 22.64 12.32 3.14
CA ASP A 22 21.87 11.17 2.63
C ASP A 22 21.89 9.99 3.62
N ALA A 23 23.03 9.72 4.26
CA ALA A 23 23.13 8.72 5.32
C ALA A 23 22.28 9.08 6.55
N ALA A 24 22.21 10.36 6.92
CA ALA A 24 21.34 10.83 8.00
C ALA A 24 19.84 10.79 7.61
N ILE A 25 19.50 11.01 6.34
CA ILE A 25 18.13 10.87 5.81
C ILE A 25 17.72 9.39 5.81
N ALA A 26 18.62 8.49 5.41
CA ALA A 26 18.40 7.04 5.43
C ALA A 26 18.29 6.49 6.87
N ALA A 27 19.10 6.99 7.81
CA ALA A 27 19.06 6.61 9.22
C ALA A 27 17.79 7.13 9.94
N ASN A 28 17.18 8.21 9.46
CA ASN A 28 15.97 8.81 10.03
C ASN A 28 14.70 8.53 9.20
N ALA A 29 14.81 7.81 8.08
CA ALA A 29 13.64 7.21 7.46
C ALA A 29 13.12 6.16 8.45
N PRO A 30 11.90 6.30 9.00
CA PRO A 30 11.36 5.25 9.83
C PRO A 30 11.30 4.02 8.94
N ALA A 31 12.16 3.03 9.20
CA ALA A 31 12.03 1.71 8.59
C ALA A 31 10.57 1.34 8.81
N MET A 32 9.78 1.24 7.73
CA MET A 32 8.38 0.84 7.86
C MET A 32 8.44 -0.48 8.59
N THR A 33 8.11 -0.46 9.88
CA THR A 33 8.39 -1.58 10.78
C THR A 33 7.83 -2.82 10.09
N MET A 34 8.54 -3.95 10.11
CA MET A 34 8.03 -5.21 9.54
C MET A 34 6.56 -5.45 9.94
N ARG A 35 6.16 -4.98 11.14
CA ARG A 35 4.79 -4.91 11.63
C ARG A 35 3.76 -4.16 10.75
N GLN A 36 4.11 -3.06 10.10
CA GLN A 36 3.24 -2.30 9.19
C GLN A 36 3.00 -3.03 7.87
N ALA A 37 3.99 -3.74 7.34
CA ALA A 37 3.81 -4.63 6.18
C ALA A 37 2.83 -5.79 6.48
N ARG A 38 2.76 -6.23 7.75
CA ARG A 38 1.80 -7.24 8.24
C ARG A 38 0.37 -6.75 8.32
N MET A 39 0.17 -5.44 8.46
CA MET A 39 -1.14 -4.82 8.69
C MET A 39 -1.81 -4.33 7.40
N LEU A 40 -1.09 -4.39 6.28
CA LEU A 40 -1.58 -4.00 4.96
C LEU A 40 -1.62 -5.22 4.01
N ASP A 41 -2.26 -6.33 4.41
CA ASP A 41 -2.62 -7.35 3.40
C ASP A 41 -3.70 -6.75 2.48
N LEU A 42 -3.23 -6.26 1.35
CA LEU A 42 -4.03 -5.60 0.34
C LEU A 42 -5.17 -6.49 -0.16
N ARG A 43 -5.02 -7.83 -0.12
CA ARG A 43 -6.05 -8.77 -0.58
C ARG A 43 -7.30 -8.68 0.28
N ILE A 44 -7.13 -8.57 1.61
CA ILE A 44 -8.23 -8.42 2.55
C ILE A 44 -8.85 -7.02 2.42
N TYR A 45 -8.01 -5.98 2.31
CA TYR A 45 -8.50 -4.61 2.20
C TYR A 45 -9.32 -4.37 0.93
N ILE A 46 -8.81 -4.82 -0.22
CA ILE A 46 -9.51 -4.77 -1.51
C ILE A 46 -10.80 -5.61 -1.44
N SER A 47 -10.72 -6.82 -0.89
CA SER A 47 -11.88 -7.71 -0.77
C SER A 47 -13.01 -7.07 0.07
N ALA A 48 -12.68 -6.46 1.20
CA ALA A 48 -13.64 -5.79 2.06
C ALA A 48 -14.29 -4.58 1.37
N MET A 49 -13.50 -3.79 0.63
CA MET A 49 -14.03 -2.66 -0.15
C MET A 49 -14.99 -3.13 -1.25
N PHE A 50 -14.62 -4.14 -2.04
CA PHE A 50 -15.51 -4.72 -3.05
C PHE A 50 -16.78 -5.32 -2.42
N PHE A 51 -16.69 -5.91 -1.23
CA PHE A 51 -17.86 -6.43 -0.53
C PHE A 51 -18.86 -5.32 -0.18
N ILE A 52 -18.39 -4.22 0.41
CA ILE A 52 -19.24 -3.11 0.85
C ILE A 52 -19.89 -2.40 -0.35
N PHE A 53 -19.08 -2.04 -1.36
CA PHE A 53 -19.58 -1.37 -2.56
C PHE A 53 -20.46 -2.31 -3.40
N GLY A 54 -20.04 -3.56 -3.58
CA GLY A 54 -20.80 -4.59 -4.31
C GLY A 54 -22.15 -4.86 -3.66
N THR A 55 -22.23 -4.92 -2.33
CA THR A 55 -23.50 -5.06 -1.60
C THR A 55 -24.42 -3.87 -1.86
N THR A 56 -23.89 -2.65 -1.81
CA THR A 56 -24.66 -1.42 -2.04
C THR A 56 -25.24 -1.39 -3.46
N VAL A 57 -24.40 -1.70 -4.45
CA VAL A 57 -24.79 -1.76 -5.87
C VAL A 57 -25.79 -2.89 -6.13
N THR A 58 -25.61 -4.05 -5.50
CA THR A 58 -26.55 -5.18 -5.58
C THR A 58 -27.92 -4.81 -5.00
N VAL A 59 -27.96 -4.18 -3.82
CA VAL A 59 -29.21 -3.70 -3.20
C VAL A 59 -29.93 -2.70 -4.11
N MET A 60 -29.19 -1.74 -4.68
CA MET A 60 -29.72 -0.78 -5.65
C MET A 60 -30.22 -1.47 -6.94
N GLY A 61 -29.60 -2.59 -7.31
CA GLY A 61 -30.01 -3.45 -8.40
C GLY A 61 -31.25 -4.31 -8.10
N ILE A 62 -31.62 -4.62 -6.86
CA ILE A 62 -32.79 -5.48 -6.59
C ILE A 62 -34.11 -4.79 -6.91
N SER A 63 -34.21 -3.47 -6.68
CA SER A 63 -35.43 -2.69 -6.97
C SER A 63 -35.10 -1.47 -7.84
N PRO A 64 -34.78 -1.66 -9.13
CA PRO A 64 -34.51 -0.56 -10.03
C PRO A 64 -35.77 0.29 -10.22
N SER A 65 -35.64 1.62 -10.18
CA SER A 65 -36.73 2.50 -10.58
C SER A 65 -36.99 2.36 -12.09
N GLU A 66 -38.24 2.52 -12.54
CA GLU A 66 -38.62 2.37 -13.96
C GLU A 66 -37.75 3.24 -14.89
N ALA A 67 -37.37 4.44 -14.44
CA ALA A 67 -36.46 5.35 -15.14
C ALA A 67 -35.03 4.80 -15.34
N GLN A 68 -34.57 3.86 -14.50
CA GLN A 68 -33.29 3.18 -14.67
C GLN A 68 -33.38 1.98 -15.61
N LEU A 69 -34.51 1.26 -15.60
CA LEU A 69 -34.77 0.16 -16.52
C LEU A 69 -34.84 0.62 -17.98
N GLU A 70 -35.47 1.77 -18.20
CA GLU A 70 -35.64 2.38 -19.52
C GLU A 70 -34.31 2.83 -20.13
N ARG A 71 -33.38 3.34 -19.29
CA ARG A 71 -32.02 3.74 -19.73
C ARG A 71 -31.07 2.56 -19.95
N ALA A 72 -31.32 1.42 -19.30
CA ALA A 72 -30.45 0.26 -19.35
C ALA A 72 -30.95 -0.84 -20.31
N ALA A 73 -31.79 -0.47 -21.30
CA ALA A 73 -32.35 -1.40 -22.29
C ALA A 73 -33.04 -2.63 -21.66
N GLY A 74 -33.66 -2.47 -20.50
CA GLY A 74 -34.33 -3.55 -19.76
C GLY A 74 -33.39 -4.51 -19.00
N VAL A 75 -32.07 -4.31 -19.05
CA VAL A 75 -31.09 -5.12 -18.33
C VAL A 75 -30.63 -4.41 -17.06
N ASN A 76 -30.66 -5.12 -15.94
CA ASN A 76 -30.23 -4.56 -14.66
C ASN A 76 -28.71 -4.55 -14.52
N ILE A 77 -28.07 -3.50 -15.02
CA ILE A 77 -26.61 -3.36 -15.00
C ILE A 77 -26.06 -3.35 -13.57
N ASN A 78 -26.78 -2.72 -12.62
CA ASN A 78 -26.37 -2.65 -11.22
C ASN A 78 -26.37 -4.04 -10.58
N LEU A 79 -27.38 -4.88 -10.85
CA LEU A 79 -27.43 -6.22 -10.26
C LEU A 79 -26.29 -7.11 -10.77
N TRP A 80 -26.01 -7.09 -12.08
CA TRP A 80 -24.89 -7.83 -12.66
C TRP A 80 -23.53 -7.32 -12.19
N ALA A 81 -23.33 -6.00 -12.17
CA ALA A 81 -22.09 -5.40 -11.69
C ALA A 81 -21.85 -5.68 -10.20
N GLY A 82 -22.89 -5.54 -9.36
CA GLY A 82 -22.84 -5.84 -7.94
C GLY A 82 -22.54 -7.31 -7.68
N LEU A 83 -23.20 -8.23 -8.39
CA LEU A 83 -22.96 -9.67 -8.25
C LEU A 83 -21.55 -10.08 -8.66
N ALA A 84 -21.01 -9.48 -9.73
CA ALA A 84 -19.62 -9.69 -10.14
C ALA A 84 -18.63 -9.21 -9.06
N MET A 85 -18.86 -8.05 -8.46
CA MET A 85 -18.04 -7.54 -7.35
C MET A 85 -18.11 -8.44 -6.12
N LEU A 86 -19.29 -8.95 -5.77
CA LEU A 86 -19.47 -9.88 -4.66
C LEU A 86 -18.79 -11.23 -4.93
N GLY A 87 -18.89 -11.75 -6.15
CA GLY A 87 -18.19 -12.97 -6.55
C GLY A 87 -16.67 -12.82 -6.44
N LEU A 88 -16.12 -11.72 -6.96
CA LEU A 88 -14.68 -11.42 -6.85
C LEU A 88 -14.23 -11.29 -5.38
N SER A 89 -15.01 -10.55 -4.57
CA SER A 89 -14.75 -10.39 -3.14
C SER A 89 -14.75 -11.74 -2.41
N ALA A 90 -15.72 -12.61 -2.67
CA ALA A 90 -15.78 -13.94 -2.07
C ALA A 90 -14.55 -14.78 -2.45
N VAL A 91 -14.17 -14.80 -3.73
CA VAL A 91 -12.99 -15.53 -4.21
C VAL A 91 -11.71 -15.00 -3.57
N MET A 92 -11.50 -13.68 -3.58
CA MET A 92 -10.30 -13.08 -2.99
C MET A 92 -10.26 -13.25 -1.47
N GLY A 93 -11.38 -13.09 -0.78
CA GLY A 93 -11.47 -13.26 0.66
C GLY A 93 -11.17 -14.69 1.10
N VAL A 94 -11.73 -15.68 0.40
CA VAL A 94 -11.42 -17.10 0.65
C VAL A 94 -9.95 -17.39 0.34
N TRP A 95 -9.41 -16.89 -0.77
CA TRP A 95 -8.01 -17.10 -1.11
C TRP A 95 -7.04 -16.44 -0.11
N ALA A 96 -7.33 -15.22 0.35
CA ALA A 96 -6.53 -14.55 1.37
C ALA A 96 -6.55 -15.30 2.71
N PHE A 97 -7.69 -15.91 3.06
CA PHE A 97 -7.82 -16.75 4.24
C PHE A 97 -7.02 -18.06 4.12
N VAL A 98 -7.04 -18.70 2.95
CA VAL A 98 -6.35 -19.98 2.71
C VAL A 98 -4.84 -19.81 2.45
N SER A 99 -4.40 -18.66 1.96
CA SER A 99 -2.98 -18.38 1.64
C SER A 99 -2.45 -17.14 2.39
N PRO A 100 -2.20 -17.25 3.71
CA PRO A 100 -1.59 -16.18 4.49
C PRO A 100 -0.23 -15.77 3.89
N PRO A 101 0.08 -14.46 3.84
CA PRO A 101 1.38 -14.02 3.33
C PRO A 101 2.52 -14.47 4.26
N GLU A 102 3.55 -15.07 3.68
CA GLU A 102 4.77 -15.42 4.41
C GLU A 102 5.50 -14.16 4.85
N LEU A 103 5.94 -14.14 6.11
CA LEU A 103 6.68 -13.04 6.69
C LEU A 103 8.15 -13.21 6.32
N PRO A 104 8.86 -12.13 5.91
CA PRO A 104 10.31 -12.15 5.89
C PRO A 104 10.79 -12.53 7.29
N ALA A 105 11.46 -13.68 7.42
CA ALA A 105 12.15 -14.02 8.64
C ALA A 105 13.19 -12.93 8.89
N ALA A 106 13.25 -12.41 10.12
CA ALA A 106 14.35 -11.55 10.52
C ALA A 106 15.64 -12.31 10.24
N ASP A 107 16.38 -11.81 9.27
CA ASP A 107 17.69 -12.26 8.88
C ASP A 107 18.64 -12.02 10.06
N SER A 108 18.76 -13.03 10.93
CA SER A 108 19.79 -13.14 11.96
C SER A 108 21.23 -13.23 11.42
N SER A 109 21.41 -12.98 10.12
CA SER A 109 22.67 -12.94 9.41
C SER A 109 23.05 -11.50 9.05
N ASP A 110 22.71 -10.53 9.89
CA ASP A 110 23.33 -9.20 9.87
C ASP A 110 24.73 -9.33 10.50
N PRO A 111 25.82 -9.32 9.70
CA PRO A 111 27.18 -9.51 10.19
C PRO A 111 27.67 -8.33 11.04
N ASP A 112 26.92 -7.21 11.07
CA ASP A 112 27.24 -6.00 11.83
C ASP A 112 26.43 -5.86 13.13
N MET A 113 25.66 -6.88 13.55
CA MET A 113 25.02 -6.85 14.87
C MET A 113 26.12 -6.93 15.96
N PRO A 114 26.32 -5.87 16.77
CA PRO A 114 27.33 -5.90 17.82
C PRO A 114 26.94 -6.93 18.88
N ASP A 115 27.86 -7.83 19.20
CA ASP A 115 27.70 -8.81 20.28
C ASP A 115 27.35 -8.08 21.59
N LEU A 116 26.07 -8.13 21.96
CA LEU A 116 25.60 -7.62 23.25
C LEU A 116 26.03 -8.60 24.35
N PRO A 117 26.59 -8.12 25.47
CA PRO A 117 26.98 -8.95 26.60
C PRO A 117 25.78 -9.58 27.32
#